data_AF-A0A1Q9T6G5-F1
#
_entry.id   AF-A0A1Q9T6G5-F1
#
_cell.length_a   1.000
_cell.length_b   1.000
_cell.length_c   1.000
_cell.angle_alpha   90.00
_cell.angle_beta   90.00
_cell.angle_gamma   90.00
#
_symmetry.space_group_name_H-M   'P 1'
#
loop_
_entity.id
_entity.type
_entity.pdbx_description
1 polymer ?
#
loop_
_entity_poly.entity_id
_entity_poly.type
_entity_poly.pdbx_seq_one_letter_code
_entity_poly.pdbx_strand_id
1 'polypeptide(L)'
;MTTVTETNGDDVTEGGRKTPWLLIGGGVAAAALLGGGTAFALMMNGGGDRPDSVLPGEVAAYAQIDLDPSAGQKVAAVRFFQGLDSDLEQRFSDGEWREWVWEQIEAEGDVPEGVSFEEDIEPWLGDRAGVAMLPSGADEEPAVAVALQVKDGEAAMAFLDEQMADQSDEVGYYIEGDYIVFSEAATLDAVRSAAEAGTLSDNENFTSDMDDLGEAGVVAMWADMAQLDDIDPSDFDPSLEMTQEQLGMGGEQPEITGRVAATVRLTPDAIEMHGVSRDVAGMEVPAGGGDPLVTQLPADTAVALSVENGSETVQAMWDYYSQDYAEELQEAADAAEAEGFVLPDDLEVALGDSMTLAVGPDIVGAVTGMSQTDPGVPELPVAYRVTTDTERAQELLNENGLGAGMLVSRDDDGTLTLGTDQAYVDAVAEGEGDTLGDSDLFTRAVADASEAQSTFFLDVSPFEQFYLPQVTDEKARTALEKLAAVGASSVVEEGGDGHFTMRIVADEQE
;
A
#
# COMPACT_ATOMS: atom_id res chain seq x y z
N MET A 1 -4.20 59.02 8.51
CA MET A 1 -5.35 58.14 8.85
C MET A 1 -5.10 56.83 8.10
N THR A 2 -4.31 55.89 8.61
CA THR A 2 -3.85 55.65 9.99
C THR A 2 -4.97 55.23 10.94
N THR A 3 -5.19 53.92 11.00
CA THR A 3 -5.49 53.16 12.22
C THR A 3 -4.57 51.95 12.18
N VAL A 4 -3.47 52.04 12.93
CA VAL A 4 -2.68 50.86 13.31
C VAL A 4 -3.39 50.24 14.50
N THR A 5 -3.42 48.91 14.56
CA THR A 5 -3.77 48.18 15.78
C THR A 5 -2.58 47.30 16.12
N GLU A 6 -1.85 47.67 17.17
CA GLU A 6 -0.86 46.80 17.79
C GLU A 6 -1.61 45.71 18.59
N THR A 7 -1.29 44.45 18.33
CA THR A 7 -1.49 43.35 19.29
C THR A 7 -0.11 42.88 19.71
N ASN A 8 0.13 42.84 21.02
CA ASN A 8 1.44 42.54 21.58
C ASN A 8 1.79 41.06 21.33
N GLY A 9 3.10 40.78 21.23
CA GLY A 9 3.58 39.46 21.61
C GLY A 9 3.60 39.36 23.14
N ASP A 10 3.09 38.26 23.67
CA ASP A 10 3.49 37.73 24.98
C ASP A 10 4.32 36.47 24.70
N ASP A 11 5.39 36.27 25.47
CA ASP A 11 6.23 35.07 25.38
C ASP A 11 5.42 33.84 25.85
N VAL A 12 4.95 33.02 24.90
CA VAL A 12 4.55 31.64 25.21
C VAL A 12 5.82 30.80 25.28
N THR A 13 6.48 30.83 26.44
CA THR A 13 7.49 29.82 26.78
C THR A 13 6.80 28.51 27.14
N GLU A 14 6.24 27.83 26.14
CA GLU A 14 5.86 26.44 26.28
C GLU A 14 7.14 25.62 26.46
N GLY A 15 7.34 25.16 27.69
CA GLY A 15 8.42 24.23 28.01
C GLY A 15 8.09 22.89 27.36
N GLY A 16 8.69 22.62 26.21
CA GLY A 16 8.54 21.37 25.47
C GLY A 16 8.72 20.18 26.40
N ARG A 17 7.60 19.50 26.68
CA ARG A 17 7.57 18.29 27.49
C ARG A 17 8.04 17.18 26.57
N LYS A 18 9.34 16.86 26.62
CA LYS A 18 9.93 15.78 25.82
C LYS A 18 9.11 14.50 26.03
N THR A 19 8.52 13.99 24.97
CA THR A 19 7.83 12.69 24.98
C THR A 19 8.87 11.59 25.19
N PRO A 20 8.66 10.64 26.12
CA PRO A 20 9.69 9.65 26.46
C PRO A 20 9.91 8.58 25.39
N TRP A 21 8.93 8.37 24.50
CA TRP A 21 8.90 7.33 23.46
C TRP A 21 10.09 7.37 22.48
N LEU A 22 10.84 8.48 22.42
CA LEU A 22 12.02 8.71 21.57
C LEU A 22 13.24 7.79 21.84
N LEU A 23 13.19 6.85 22.81
CA LEU A 23 14.19 5.78 22.94
C LEU A 23 13.70 4.41 22.47
N ILE A 24 12.43 4.27 22.11
CA ILE A 24 11.90 3.09 21.43
C ILE A 24 12.22 3.15 19.91
N GLY A 25 13.23 3.94 19.48
CA GLY A 25 13.60 4.10 18.07
C GLY A 25 13.91 2.79 17.33
N GLY A 26 14.34 1.73 18.03
CA GLY A 26 14.50 0.39 17.43
C GLY A 26 13.18 -0.37 17.17
N GLY A 27 12.03 0.14 17.63
CA GLY A 27 10.72 -0.54 17.60
C GLY A 27 9.57 0.33 17.10
N VAL A 28 9.49 1.59 17.53
CA VAL A 28 8.54 2.58 17.03
C VAL A 28 8.87 2.98 15.59
N ALA A 29 10.14 2.93 15.15
CA ALA A 29 10.46 3.08 13.73
C ALA A 29 9.82 1.99 12.85
N ALA A 30 9.61 0.77 13.39
CA ALA A 30 8.86 -0.27 12.68
C ALA A 30 7.35 0.04 12.55
N ALA A 31 6.83 1.01 13.31
CA ALA A 31 5.48 1.56 13.18
C ALA A 31 5.45 2.87 12.36
N ALA A 32 6.47 3.73 12.49
CA ALA A 32 6.60 4.98 11.73
C ALA A 32 6.69 4.74 10.21
N LEU A 33 7.29 3.61 9.79
CA LEU A 33 7.34 3.15 8.40
C LEU A 33 5.95 2.96 7.73
N LEU A 34 4.86 2.95 8.50
CA LEU A 34 3.49 2.94 7.97
C LEU A 34 2.99 4.34 7.54
N GLY A 35 3.68 5.41 7.95
CA GLY A 35 3.24 6.82 7.84
C GLY A 35 3.50 7.54 6.51
N GLY A 36 4.27 6.95 5.59
CA GLY A 36 4.31 7.36 4.17
C GLY A 36 5.67 7.76 3.59
N GLY A 37 6.28 6.81 2.88
CA GLY A 37 7.43 7.06 1.98
C GLY A 37 8.49 5.96 2.05
N THR A 38 8.85 5.37 0.90
CA THR A 38 9.99 4.43 0.71
C THR A 38 10.07 3.21 1.66
N ALA A 39 9.43 2.09 1.27
CA ALA A 39 9.59 0.79 1.93
C ALA A 39 10.80 -0.03 1.40
N PHE A 40 11.55 -0.71 2.28
CA PHE A 40 12.76 -1.50 1.95
C PHE A 40 13.25 -2.40 3.14
N ALA A 41 14.30 -3.26 3.06
CA ALA A 41 14.30 -4.64 2.50
C ALA A 41 15.10 -5.67 3.42
N LEU A 42 14.99 -7.02 3.58
CA LEU A 42 14.38 -8.26 2.94
C LEU A 42 14.42 -9.54 3.90
N MET A 43 13.66 -10.66 3.70
CA MET A 43 13.79 -12.07 4.27
C MET A 43 13.25 -13.14 3.26
N MET A 44 13.55 -14.48 3.18
CA MET A 44 13.67 -15.63 4.13
C MET A 44 14.83 -16.63 3.92
N ASN A 45 15.73 -16.79 4.91
CA ASN A 45 16.08 -18.07 5.59
C ASN A 45 17.36 -17.94 6.47
N GLY A 46 17.26 -17.16 7.54
CA GLY A 46 18.18 -17.21 8.69
C GLY A 46 17.69 -18.26 9.71
N GLY A 47 18.56 -19.20 10.08
CA GLY A 47 18.20 -20.37 10.91
C GLY A 47 18.11 -20.08 12.41
N GLY A 48 16.99 -19.52 12.84
CA GLY A 48 16.60 -19.29 14.24
C GLY A 48 15.12 -18.92 14.31
N ASP A 49 14.56 -18.85 15.52
CA ASP A 49 13.14 -18.59 15.74
C ASP A 49 12.76 -17.12 15.40
N ARG A 50 11.51 -16.84 15.03
CA ARG A 50 11.02 -15.53 14.55
C ARG A 50 10.35 -14.72 15.69
N PRO A 51 10.06 -13.41 15.51
CA PRO A 51 9.39 -12.61 16.55
C PRO A 51 8.04 -13.19 16.98
N ASP A 52 7.33 -13.83 16.05
CA ASP A 52 6.09 -14.58 16.28
C ASP A 52 6.22 -15.73 17.32
N SER A 53 7.42 -16.20 17.65
CA SER A 53 7.64 -17.24 18.67
C SER A 53 7.85 -16.70 20.09
N VAL A 54 7.79 -15.38 20.29
CA VAL A 54 7.95 -14.72 21.61
C VAL A 54 6.90 -13.62 21.87
N LEU A 55 6.21 -13.15 20.82
CA LEU A 55 5.09 -12.22 20.92
C LEU A 55 3.77 -12.97 21.20
N PRO A 56 2.81 -12.37 21.93
CA PRO A 56 1.52 -12.98 22.27
C PRO A 56 0.72 -13.47 21.06
N GLY A 57 -0.03 -14.57 21.21
CA GLY A 57 -0.81 -15.18 20.11
C GLY A 57 -2.18 -14.58 19.82
N GLU A 58 -2.74 -13.80 20.75
CA GLU A 58 -3.99 -13.04 20.58
C GLU A 58 -3.61 -11.56 20.38
N VAL A 59 -3.65 -11.10 19.13
CA VAL A 59 -3.22 -9.76 18.68
C VAL A 59 -4.11 -9.26 17.54
N ALA A 60 -4.32 -7.96 17.47
CA ALA A 60 -5.09 -7.30 16.40
C ALA A 60 -4.24 -7.03 15.16
N ALA A 61 -2.97 -6.69 15.35
CA ALA A 61 -1.99 -6.53 14.28
C ALA A 61 -0.60 -7.02 14.69
N TYR A 62 0.17 -7.44 13.69
CA TYR A 62 1.56 -7.85 13.77
C TYR A 62 2.32 -7.32 12.56
N ALA A 63 3.53 -6.82 12.78
CA ALA A 63 4.49 -6.56 11.72
C ALA A 63 5.88 -7.06 12.15
N GLN A 64 6.67 -7.52 11.20
CA GLN A 64 8.05 -7.95 11.41
C GLN A 64 8.94 -7.43 10.30
N ILE A 65 10.18 -7.07 10.62
CA ILE A 65 11.22 -6.70 9.67
C ILE A 65 12.45 -7.59 9.87
N ASP A 66 13.02 -8.05 8.77
CA ASP A 66 14.32 -8.71 8.74
C ASP A 66 15.42 -7.73 8.36
N LEU A 67 16.48 -7.77 9.16
CA LEU A 67 17.62 -6.87 9.15
C LEU A 67 18.89 -7.60 8.64
N ASP A 68 18.90 -8.94 8.57
CA ASP A 68 19.90 -9.71 7.81
C ASP A 68 19.28 -10.71 6.80
N PRO A 69 18.88 -10.23 5.61
CA PRO A 69 18.17 -10.99 4.58
C PRO A 69 18.60 -12.41 4.22
N SER A 70 17.68 -13.09 3.54
CA SER A 70 17.99 -14.32 2.81
C SER A 70 19.02 -14.13 1.70
N ALA A 71 19.78 -15.18 1.41
CA ALA A 71 20.71 -15.19 0.29
C ALA A 71 20.00 -15.08 -1.09
N GLY A 72 18.72 -15.46 -1.19
CA GLY A 72 17.94 -15.29 -2.41
C GLY A 72 17.58 -13.82 -2.63
N GLN A 73 17.03 -13.21 -1.59
CA GLN A 73 16.61 -11.82 -1.58
C GLN A 73 17.80 -10.84 -1.65
N LYS A 74 18.92 -11.09 -0.93
CA LYS A 74 20.17 -10.31 -1.08
C LYS A 74 20.65 -10.28 -2.53
N VAL A 75 20.57 -11.41 -3.23
CA VAL A 75 20.90 -11.53 -4.65
C VAL A 75 19.84 -10.85 -5.55
N ALA A 76 18.58 -10.80 -5.12
CA ALA A 76 17.54 -10.04 -5.80
C ALA A 76 17.81 -8.53 -5.70
N ALA A 77 18.03 -7.98 -4.50
CA ALA A 77 18.34 -6.57 -4.30
C ALA A 77 19.62 -6.11 -5.01
N VAL A 78 20.73 -6.87 -4.90
CA VAL A 78 21.98 -6.52 -5.62
C VAL A 78 21.78 -6.51 -7.15
N ARG A 79 20.82 -7.27 -7.69
CA ARG A 79 20.44 -7.20 -9.11
C ARG A 79 19.49 -6.06 -9.41
N PHE A 80 18.49 -5.84 -8.57
CA PHE A 80 17.53 -4.76 -8.74
C PHE A 80 18.25 -3.41 -8.74
N PHE A 81 19.10 -3.12 -7.75
CA PHE A 81 19.87 -1.86 -7.71
C PHE A 81 20.99 -1.78 -8.74
N GLN A 82 21.28 -2.85 -9.47
CA GLN A 82 22.38 -2.88 -10.44
C GLN A 82 22.16 -1.83 -11.54
N GLY A 83 22.88 -0.72 -11.46
CA GLY A 83 22.70 0.42 -12.36
C GLY A 83 21.48 1.32 -12.09
N LEU A 84 20.72 1.11 -11.00
CA LEU A 84 19.79 2.13 -10.46
C LEU A 84 20.55 3.07 -9.52
N ASP A 85 21.22 2.48 -8.52
CA ASP A 85 22.04 3.19 -7.53
C ASP A 85 23.25 2.31 -7.20
N SER A 86 24.44 2.76 -7.63
CA SER A 86 25.70 2.03 -7.45
C SER A 86 26.16 1.97 -5.99
N ASP A 87 25.71 2.90 -5.16
CA ASP A 87 26.11 2.99 -3.76
C ASP A 87 25.28 2.00 -2.94
N LEU A 88 23.98 1.87 -3.24
CA LEU A 88 23.13 0.79 -2.70
C LEU A 88 23.52 -0.60 -3.26
N GLU A 89 23.82 -0.72 -4.56
CA GLU A 89 24.36 -1.96 -5.16
C GLU A 89 25.61 -2.44 -4.39
N GLN A 90 26.55 -1.53 -4.11
CA GLN A 90 27.73 -1.85 -3.32
C GLN A 90 27.38 -2.18 -1.86
N ARG A 91 26.62 -1.32 -1.17
CA ARG A 91 26.28 -1.47 0.25
C ARG A 91 25.66 -2.84 0.56
N PHE A 92 24.69 -3.24 -0.25
CA PHE A 92 24.00 -4.52 -0.12
C PHE A 92 24.85 -5.73 -0.55
N SER A 93 25.87 -5.51 -1.39
CA SER A 93 26.87 -6.53 -1.76
C SER A 93 27.93 -6.75 -0.67
N ASP A 94 28.38 -5.68 -0.02
CA ASP A 94 29.36 -5.73 1.07
C ASP A 94 28.70 -6.19 2.41
N GLY A 95 27.38 -6.02 2.54
CA GLY A 95 26.54 -6.67 3.56
C GLY A 95 25.97 -5.71 4.63
N GLU A 96 26.04 -4.41 4.39
CA GLU A 96 25.76 -3.30 5.33
C GLU A 96 24.24 -3.04 5.50
N TRP A 97 23.45 -4.11 5.57
CA TRP A 97 21.97 -4.09 5.62
C TRP A 97 21.41 -3.43 6.88
N ARG A 98 21.87 -3.88 8.06
CA ARG A 98 21.43 -3.33 9.36
C ARG A 98 21.80 -1.86 9.54
N GLU A 99 22.97 -1.48 9.04
CA GLU A 99 23.45 -0.10 9.09
C GLU A 99 22.63 0.80 8.16
N TRP A 100 22.27 0.32 6.96
CA TRP A 100 21.35 1.04 6.08
C TRP A 100 19.99 1.29 6.74
N VAL A 101 19.41 0.28 7.41
CA VAL A 101 18.14 0.45 8.15
C VAL A 101 18.30 1.47 9.27
N TRP A 102 19.37 1.37 10.08
CA TRP A 102 19.66 2.32 11.15
C TRP A 102 19.78 3.76 10.65
N GLU A 103 20.44 4.00 9.52
CA GLU A 103 20.56 5.33 8.93
C GLU A 103 19.21 5.96 8.54
N GLN A 104 18.18 5.16 8.22
CA GLN A 104 16.84 5.72 7.95
C GLN A 104 16.20 6.21 9.26
N ILE A 105 16.30 5.42 10.33
CA ILE A 105 15.81 5.76 11.68
C ILE A 105 16.53 7.01 12.22
N GLU A 106 17.85 7.11 12.01
CA GLU A 106 18.63 8.30 12.38
C GLU A 106 18.26 9.54 11.55
N ALA A 107 17.87 9.36 10.28
CA ALA A 107 17.42 10.45 9.40
C ALA A 107 16.01 10.97 9.76
N GLU A 108 15.12 10.11 10.25
CA GLU A 108 13.80 10.48 10.80
C GLU A 108 13.93 11.25 12.12
N GLY A 109 14.97 10.94 12.91
CA GLY A 109 15.37 11.71 14.09
C GLY A 109 15.02 11.07 15.44
N ASP A 110 14.51 9.84 15.43
CA ASP A 110 14.12 9.06 16.61
C ASP A 110 15.28 8.30 17.29
N VAL A 111 16.52 8.76 17.04
CA VAL A 111 17.74 8.24 17.66
C VAL A 111 18.28 9.24 18.70
N PRO A 112 18.60 8.81 19.93
CA PRO A 112 19.22 9.68 20.93
C PRO A 112 20.59 10.24 20.49
N GLU A 113 20.81 11.53 20.74
CA GLU A 113 22.07 12.24 20.42
C GLU A 113 23.31 11.50 20.98
N GLY A 114 24.05 10.81 20.08
CA GLY A 114 25.34 10.20 20.39
C GLY A 114 25.35 8.68 20.58
N VAL A 115 24.23 7.98 20.32
CA VAL A 115 24.24 6.52 20.10
C VAL A 115 24.63 6.24 18.65
N SER A 116 25.51 5.28 18.42
CA SER A 116 26.03 4.91 17.10
C SER A 116 25.72 3.46 16.74
N PHE A 117 25.56 3.16 15.45
CA PHE A 117 25.34 1.77 15.03
C PHE A 117 26.54 0.87 15.36
N GLU A 118 27.75 1.22 14.89
CA GLU A 118 28.97 0.40 15.06
C GLU A 118 29.36 0.14 16.52
N GLU A 119 29.36 1.16 17.40
CA GLU A 119 29.89 1.01 18.76
C GLU A 119 28.83 0.55 19.77
N ASP A 120 27.55 0.91 19.57
CA ASP A 120 26.51 0.78 20.61
C ASP A 120 25.38 -0.22 20.28
N ILE A 121 25.10 -0.50 19.00
CA ILE A 121 23.94 -1.31 18.56
C ILE A 121 24.36 -2.62 17.86
N GLU A 122 25.24 -2.55 16.86
CA GLU A 122 25.73 -3.70 16.12
C GLU A 122 26.33 -4.81 17.00
N PRO A 123 27.01 -4.54 18.14
CA PRO A 123 27.58 -5.60 18.97
C PRO A 123 26.54 -6.60 19.50
N TRP A 124 25.29 -6.18 19.74
CA TRP A 124 24.27 -7.00 20.39
C TRP A 124 23.01 -7.25 19.57
N LEU A 125 22.66 -6.37 18.63
CA LEU A 125 21.46 -6.51 17.79
C LEU A 125 21.56 -7.76 16.90
N GLY A 126 20.52 -8.59 16.92
CA GLY A 126 20.37 -9.77 16.09
C GLY A 126 20.03 -9.42 14.64
N ASP A 127 19.26 -10.30 13.99
CA ASP A 127 18.93 -10.19 12.57
C ASP A 127 17.46 -9.79 12.35
N ARG A 128 16.59 -9.79 13.37
CA ARG A 128 15.14 -9.53 13.23
C ARG A 128 14.58 -8.57 14.27
N ALA A 129 13.50 -7.88 13.91
CA ALA A 129 12.60 -7.20 14.83
C ALA A 129 11.13 -7.51 14.49
N GLY A 130 10.24 -7.42 15.47
CA GLY A 130 8.79 -7.46 15.24
C GLY A 130 8.02 -6.68 16.28
N VAL A 131 6.85 -6.19 15.90
CA VAL A 131 5.90 -5.45 16.72
C VAL A 131 4.55 -6.16 16.66
N ALA A 132 3.86 -6.23 17.78
CA ALA A 132 2.49 -6.69 17.89
C ALA A 132 1.64 -5.68 18.66
N MET A 133 0.40 -5.49 18.21
CA MET A 133 -0.62 -4.68 18.87
C MET A 133 -1.68 -5.65 19.43
N LEU A 134 -1.77 -5.74 20.76
CA LEU A 134 -2.79 -6.54 21.43
C LEU A 134 -4.09 -5.73 21.51
N PRO A 135 -5.27 -6.34 21.25
CA PRO A 135 -6.53 -5.68 21.51
C PRO A 135 -6.68 -5.39 23.02
N SER A 136 -7.21 -4.22 23.34
CA SER A 136 -7.63 -3.80 24.67
C SER A 136 -9.14 -4.00 24.86
N GLY A 137 -9.65 -3.72 26.06
CA GLY A 137 -11.10 -3.53 26.22
C GLY A 137 -11.49 -2.10 25.85
N ALA A 138 -12.69 -1.89 25.31
CA ALA A 138 -13.21 -0.54 25.08
C ALA A 138 -13.08 0.36 26.34
N ASP A 139 -12.65 1.60 26.13
CA ASP A 139 -12.15 2.58 27.12
C ASP A 139 -10.71 2.30 27.70
N GLU A 140 -9.88 1.42 27.12
CA GLU A 140 -8.47 1.17 27.51
C GLU A 140 -7.49 1.21 26.30
N GLU A 141 -6.32 1.87 26.45
CA GLU A 141 -5.29 1.99 25.40
C GLU A 141 -4.72 0.61 24.96
N PRO A 142 -4.50 0.35 23.66
CA PRO A 142 -4.04 -0.96 23.15
C PRO A 142 -2.58 -1.24 23.51
N ALA A 143 -2.28 -2.45 24.00
CA ALA A 143 -0.94 -2.78 24.46
C ALA A 143 -0.01 -3.14 23.29
N VAL A 144 1.01 -2.32 23.04
CA VAL A 144 2.05 -2.58 22.04
C VAL A 144 3.22 -3.37 22.63
N ALA A 145 3.69 -4.38 21.90
CA ALA A 145 4.83 -5.22 22.26
C ALA A 145 5.85 -5.25 21.11
N VAL A 146 7.13 -4.98 21.39
CA VAL A 146 8.22 -5.02 20.39
C VAL A 146 9.24 -6.08 20.77
N ALA A 147 9.43 -7.10 19.95
CA ALA A 147 10.48 -8.11 20.10
C ALA A 147 11.68 -7.80 19.19
N LEU A 148 12.82 -7.45 19.80
CA LEU A 148 14.10 -7.30 19.10
C LEU A 148 14.94 -8.55 19.31
N GLN A 149 15.42 -9.18 18.23
CA GLN A 149 16.34 -10.31 18.34
C GLN A 149 17.70 -9.84 18.86
N VAL A 150 18.37 -10.62 19.70
CA VAL A 150 19.69 -10.30 20.25
C VAL A 150 20.68 -11.44 20.04
N LYS A 151 21.89 -11.10 19.54
CA LYS A 151 23.00 -12.05 19.36
C LYS A 151 24.00 -12.04 20.53
N ASP A 152 23.98 -10.99 21.36
CA ASP A 152 24.67 -10.94 22.64
C ASP A 152 23.80 -10.24 23.70
N GLY A 153 23.13 -11.05 24.52
CA GLY A 153 22.27 -10.54 25.60
C GLY A 153 23.01 -9.91 26.77
N GLU A 154 24.32 -10.16 26.98
CA GLU A 154 25.08 -9.48 28.03
C GLU A 154 25.43 -8.05 27.60
N ALA A 155 25.77 -7.86 26.32
CA ALA A 155 25.97 -6.55 25.72
C ALA A 155 24.65 -5.74 25.59
N ALA A 156 23.55 -6.37 25.16
CA ALA A 156 22.24 -5.70 25.09
C ALA A 156 21.77 -5.21 26.47
N MET A 157 21.86 -6.05 27.50
CA MET A 157 21.53 -5.67 28.88
C MET A 157 22.40 -4.51 29.39
N ALA A 158 23.70 -4.51 29.08
CA ALA A 158 24.59 -3.43 29.48
C ALA A 158 24.25 -2.08 28.81
N PHE A 159 23.85 -2.11 27.53
CA PHE A 159 23.38 -0.93 26.81
C PHE A 159 22.05 -0.40 27.39
N LEU A 160 21.08 -1.27 27.64
CA LEU A 160 19.79 -0.89 28.23
C LEU A 160 19.92 -0.37 29.67
N ASP A 161 20.78 -0.98 30.51
CA ASP A 161 21.08 -0.51 31.86
C ASP A 161 21.77 0.87 31.88
N GLU A 162 22.40 1.31 30.79
CA GLU A 162 22.99 2.66 30.65
C GLU A 162 22.02 3.68 30.04
N GLN A 163 21.29 3.33 28.98
CA GLN A 163 20.43 4.28 28.25
C GLN A 163 18.99 4.37 28.79
N MET A 164 18.38 3.25 29.20
CA MET A 164 16.97 3.22 29.63
C MET A 164 16.77 3.47 31.13
N ALA A 165 17.85 3.67 31.89
CA ALA A 165 17.79 3.83 33.35
C ALA A 165 16.84 4.95 33.81
N ASP A 166 16.87 6.11 33.13
CA ASP A 166 16.02 7.27 33.41
C ASP A 166 14.58 7.14 32.88
N GLN A 167 14.27 6.10 32.09
CA GLN A 167 12.93 5.81 31.51
C GLN A 167 12.27 4.55 32.07
N SER A 168 12.83 3.94 33.11
CA SER A 168 12.35 2.67 33.69
C SER A 168 10.99 2.73 34.40
N ASP A 169 10.41 3.94 34.57
CA ASP A 169 9.02 4.17 34.99
C ASP A 169 8.03 4.25 33.78
N GLU A 170 8.53 4.25 32.54
CA GLU A 170 7.79 4.53 31.30
C GLU A 170 7.87 3.33 30.32
N VAL A 171 9.08 2.81 30.05
CA VAL A 171 9.32 1.63 29.19
C VAL A 171 9.87 0.47 30.03
N GLY A 172 9.34 -0.73 29.80
CA GLY A 172 9.80 -1.97 30.42
C GLY A 172 10.20 -3.02 29.38
N TYR A 173 10.95 -4.05 29.81
CA TYR A 173 11.34 -5.15 28.93
C TYR A 173 11.51 -6.48 29.69
N TYR A 174 11.43 -7.60 28.96
CA TYR A 174 11.88 -8.92 29.41
C TYR A 174 12.67 -9.65 28.31
N ILE A 175 13.50 -10.62 28.70
CA ILE A 175 14.16 -11.56 27.77
C ILE A 175 13.31 -12.82 27.67
N GLU A 176 13.08 -13.30 26.44
CA GLU A 176 12.57 -14.64 26.17
C GLU A 176 13.29 -15.23 24.94
N GLY A 177 13.76 -16.48 25.05
CA GLY A 177 14.66 -17.06 24.04
C GLY A 177 15.87 -16.17 23.71
N ASP A 178 16.09 -15.93 22.41
CA ASP A 178 17.11 -15.02 21.86
C ASP A 178 16.51 -13.62 21.50
N TYR A 179 15.45 -13.19 22.21
CA TYR A 179 14.78 -11.89 22.02
C TYR A 179 14.69 -11.07 23.32
N ILE A 180 14.71 -9.75 23.17
CA ILE A 180 14.22 -8.81 24.18
C ILE A 180 12.86 -8.30 23.73
N VAL A 181 11.83 -8.50 24.55
CA VAL A 181 10.47 -7.99 24.33
C VAL A 181 10.28 -6.74 25.19
N PHE A 182 10.07 -5.60 24.54
CA PHE A 182 9.74 -4.31 25.13
C PHE A 182 8.23 -4.08 25.11
N SER A 183 7.74 -3.31 26.08
CA SER A 183 6.40 -2.74 26.12
C SER A 183 6.40 -1.54 27.08
N GLU A 184 5.27 -0.86 27.26
CA GLU A 184 5.18 0.14 28.32
C GLU A 184 5.30 -0.51 29.70
N ALA A 185 5.86 0.23 30.66
CA ALA A 185 6.01 -0.24 32.04
C ALA A 185 4.65 -0.56 32.72
N ALA A 186 3.55 -0.01 32.19
CA ALA A 186 2.18 -0.29 32.63
C ALA A 186 1.62 -1.62 32.11
N THR A 187 1.96 -2.02 30.88
CA THR A 187 1.38 -3.17 30.16
C THR A 187 2.32 -4.38 30.06
N LEU A 188 3.61 -4.24 30.36
CA LEU A 188 4.62 -5.29 30.27
C LEU A 188 4.22 -6.62 30.94
N ASP A 189 3.70 -6.58 32.17
CA ASP A 189 3.26 -7.79 32.90
C ASP A 189 2.07 -8.49 32.20
N ALA A 190 1.23 -7.74 31.48
CA ALA A 190 0.12 -8.29 30.70
C ALA A 190 0.60 -8.89 29.37
N VAL A 191 1.43 -8.17 28.61
CA VAL A 191 2.09 -8.67 27.38
C VAL A 191 2.85 -9.98 27.68
N ARG A 192 3.66 -9.99 28.74
CA ARG A 192 4.36 -11.18 29.22
C ARG A 192 3.40 -12.32 29.55
N SER A 193 2.32 -12.04 30.28
CA SER A 193 1.33 -13.05 30.67
C SER A 193 0.58 -13.64 29.48
N ALA A 194 0.37 -12.86 28.42
CA ALA A 194 -0.24 -13.32 27.18
C ALA A 194 0.72 -14.21 26.37
N ALA A 195 1.99 -13.81 26.22
CA ALA A 195 3.02 -14.65 25.60
C ALA A 195 3.27 -15.96 26.38
N GLU A 196 3.21 -15.94 27.72
CA GLU A 196 3.28 -17.16 28.55
C GLU A 196 2.03 -18.06 28.43
N ALA A 197 0.94 -17.59 27.81
CA ALA A 197 -0.28 -18.38 27.53
C ALA A 197 -0.27 -19.03 26.13
N GLY A 198 0.31 -18.35 25.14
CA GLY A 198 0.50 -18.81 23.76
C GLY A 198 1.08 -17.71 22.88
N THR A 199 1.80 -18.08 21.82
CA THR A 199 2.49 -17.14 20.91
C THR A 199 1.83 -17.07 19.54
N LEU A 200 2.18 -16.09 18.70
CA LEU A 200 1.72 -16.05 17.30
C LEU A 200 2.08 -17.34 16.55
N SER A 201 3.22 -17.96 16.85
CA SER A 201 3.63 -19.25 16.28
C SER A 201 2.73 -20.45 16.69
N ASP A 202 1.86 -20.28 17.69
CA ASP A 202 0.82 -21.25 18.09
C ASP A 202 -0.57 -20.94 17.48
N ASN A 203 -0.76 -19.79 16.82
CA ASN A 203 -2.05 -19.34 16.29
C ASN A 203 -2.32 -19.95 14.90
N GLU A 204 -3.36 -20.79 14.79
CA GLU A 204 -3.71 -21.52 13.55
C GLU A 204 -4.13 -20.60 12.39
N ASN A 205 -4.73 -19.43 12.67
CA ASN A 205 -5.10 -18.46 11.64
C ASN A 205 -3.83 -17.79 11.09
N PHE A 206 -3.05 -17.14 11.98
CA PHE A 206 -1.80 -16.46 11.60
C PHE A 206 -0.86 -17.38 10.83
N THR A 207 -0.63 -18.61 11.33
CA THR A 207 0.27 -19.55 10.66
C THR A 207 -0.25 -20.01 9.30
N SER A 208 -1.57 -20.18 9.12
CA SER A 208 -2.16 -20.50 7.81
C SER A 208 -2.08 -19.33 6.83
N ASP A 209 -2.48 -18.12 7.25
CA ASP A 209 -2.48 -16.93 6.41
C ASP A 209 -1.03 -16.57 5.97
N MET A 210 -0.05 -16.78 6.85
CA MET A 210 1.38 -16.58 6.57
C MET A 210 2.02 -17.68 5.70
N ASP A 211 1.59 -18.95 5.82
CA ASP A 211 2.04 -20.02 4.93
C ASP A 211 1.50 -19.80 3.50
N ASP A 212 0.27 -19.28 3.35
CA ASP A 212 -0.33 -18.91 2.06
C ASP A 212 0.37 -17.70 1.42
N LEU A 213 0.74 -16.68 2.21
CA LEU A 213 1.53 -15.52 1.78
C LEU A 213 2.92 -15.89 1.23
N GLY A 214 3.49 -17.02 1.69
CA GLY A 214 4.69 -17.64 1.15
C GLY A 214 6.02 -17.09 1.70
N GLU A 215 6.92 -16.61 0.83
CA GLU A 215 8.15 -15.95 1.30
C GLU A 215 7.78 -14.61 1.95
N ALA A 216 7.78 -14.59 3.28
CA ALA A 216 7.46 -13.46 4.16
C ALA A 216 8.25 -12.16 3.91
N GLY A 217 9.27 -12.19 3.04
CA GLY A 217 9.89 -10.99 2.51
C GLY A 217 10.55 -10.08 3.56
N VAL A 218 10.79 -8.84 3.15
CA VAL A 218 11.26 -7.71 3.95
C VAL A 218 10.51 -7.56 5.26
N VAL A 219 9.27 -7.14 5.07
CA VAL A 219 8.27 -6.85 6.04
C VAL A 219 7.26 -7.93 5.80
N ALA A 220 6.84 -8.59 6.87
CA ALA A 220 5.57 -9.31 6.85
C ALA A 220 4.65 -8.64 7.87
N MET A 221 3.45 -8.33 7.43
CA MET A 221 2.35 -7.78 8.20
C MET A 221 1.23 -8.80 8.25
N TRP A 222 0.52 -8.84 9.36
CA TRP A 222 -0.72 -9.60 9.52
C TRP A 222 -1.66 -8.79 10.41
N ALA A 223 -2.94 -8.75 10.07
CA ALA A 223 -3.96 -8.08 10.86
C ALA A 223 -5.28 -8.86 10.85
N ASP A 224 -6.00 -8.77 11.96
CA ASP A 224 -7.36 -9.28 12.15
C ASP A 224 -8.29 -8.09 12.39
N MET A 225 -9.09 -7.75 11.38
CA MET A 225 -9.92 -6.54 11.40
C MET A 225 -10.95 -6.59 12.53
N ALA A 226 -11.48 -7.78 12.86
CA ALA A 226 -12.42 -7.94 13.97
C ALA A 226 -11.80 -7.72 15.36
N GLN A 227 -10.46 -7.76 15.47
CA GLN A 227 -9.73 -7.37 16.68
C GLN A 227 -9.23 -5.92 16.65
N LEU A 228 -9.19 -5.28 15.46
CA LEU A 228 -8.94 -3.84 15.33
C LEU A 228 -10.20 -3.02 15.64
N ASP A 229 -11.40 -3.52 15.30
CA ASP A 229 -12.69 -2.88 15.61
C ASP A 229 -12.96 -2.77 17.13
N ASP A 230 -12.31 -3.59 17.96
CA ASP A 230 -12.38 -3.50 19.44
C ASP A 230 -11.52 -2.34 20.01
N ILE A 231 -10.69 -1.67 19.19
CA ILE A 231 -9.79 -0.56 19.58
C ILE A 231 -10.42 0.79 19.19
N ASP A 232 -10.54 1.74 20.13
CA ASP A 232 -11.12 3.06 19.83
C ASP A 232 -10.19 3.88 18.91
N PRO A 233 -10.67 4.43 17.78
CA PRO A 233 -9.88 5.26 16.86
C PRO A 233 -9.31 6.56 17.46
N SER A 234 -9.61 6.89 18.72
CA SER A 234 -9.04 7.99 19.48
C SER A 234 -7.96 7.60 20.50
N ASP A 235 -7.69 6.30 20.69
CA ASP A 235 -6.57 5.78 21.49
C ASP A 235 -5.26 5.63 20.66
N PHE A 236 -5.32 5.80 19.34
CA PHE A 236 -4.13 5.91 18.48
C PHE A 236 -3.44 7.27 18.68
N ASP A 237 -2.11 7.29 18.87
CA ASP A 237 -1.37 8.53 19.11
C ASP A 237 -1.40 9.46 17.88
N PRO A 238 -1.97 10.69 17.97
CA PRO A 238 -1.95 11.67 16.89
C PRO A 238 -0.55 12.18 16.52
N SER A 239 0.51 11.78 17.23
CA SER A 239 1.90 12.07 16.84
C SER A 239 2.37 11.30 15.60
N LEU A 240 1.71 10.20 15.23
CA LEU A 240 2.03 9.39 14.04
C LEU A 240 1.71 10.09 12.69
N GLU A 241 1.13 11.29 12.72
CA GLU A 241 0.61 12.09 11.58
C GLU A 241 -0.37 11.39 10.61
N MET A 242 -0.68 10.10 10.83
CA MET A 242 -1.73 9.37 10.13
C MET A 242 -3.11 9.87 10.56
N THR A 243 -3.69 10.81 9.81
CA THR A 243 -5.06 11.27 10.06
C THR A 243 -6.07 10.16 9.83
N GLN A 244 -7.21 10.19 10.54
CA GLN A 244 -8.33 9.26 10.32
C GLN A 244 -8.82 9.28 8.86
N GLU A 245 -8.71 10.42 8.15
CA GLU A 245 -8.99 10.50 6.70
C GLU A 245 -7.94 9.77 5.84
N GLN A 246 -6.64 9.80 6.20
CA GLN A 246 -5.57 9.07 5.49
C GLN A 246 -5.63 7.56 5.69
N LEU A 247 -6.09 7.09 6.85
CA LEU A 247 -6.37 5.68 7.12
C LEU A 247 -7.70 5.20 6.49
N GLY A 248 -8.49 6.10 5.88
CA GLY A 248 -9.85 5.83 5.43
C GLY A 248 -10.89 5.77 6.56
N MET A 249 -10.47 5.66 7.82
CA MET A 249 -11.27 5.60 9.06
C MET A 249 -12.06 6.89 9.41
N GLY A 250 -12.43 7.69 8.41
CA GLY A 250 -13.14 8.97 8.55
C GLY A 250 -14.66 8.82 8.55
N GLY A 251 -15.23 8.11 9.52
CA GLY A 251 -16.68 7.96 9.67
C GLY A 251 -17.07 6.82 10.61
N GLU A 252 -18.37 6.53 10.72
CA GLU A 252 -18.83 5.21 11.14
C GLU A 252 -18.50 4.26 9.96
N GLN A 253 -17.38 3.55 10.07
CA GLN A 253 -16.93 2.57 9.07
C GLN A 253 -17.90 1.38 9.01
N PRO A 254 -18.06 0.73 7.85
CA PRO A 254 -18.69 -0.59 7.77
C PRO A 254 -17.97 -1.61 8.68
N GLU A 255 -18.72 -2.48 9.37
CA GLU A 255 -18.17 -3.67 10.06
C GLU A 255 -17.61 -4.65 9.01
N ILE A 256 -16.37 -4.43 8.55
CA ILE A 256 -15.64 -5.30 7.63
C ILE A 256 -14.73 -6.20 8.48
N THR A 257 -15.21 -7.40 8.75
CA THR A 257 -14.41 -8.44 9.40
C THR A 257 -13.60 -9.23 8.39
N GLY A 258 -12.48 -9.79 8.82
CA GLY A 258 -11.58 -10.57 7.97
C GLY A 258 -10.15 -10.46 8.46
N ARG A 259 -9.24 -11.15 7.79
CA ARG A 259 -7.80 -11.09 8.06
C ARG A 259 -7.04 -10.73 6.80
N VAL A 260 -5.95 -10.00 6.96
CA VAL A 260 -5.06 -9.62 5.86
C VAL A 260 -3.63 -9.93 6.27
N ALA A 261 -2.91 -10.67 5.42
CA ALA A 261 -1.47 -10.85 5.53
C ALA A 261 -0.79 -10.20 4.32
N ALA A 262 0.31 -9.47 4.52
CA ALA A 262 0.99 -8.75 3.45
C ALA A 262 2.51 -8.82 3.61
N THR A 263 3.23 -8.84 2.50
CA THR A 263 4.69 -8.82 2.44
C THR A 263 5.20 -7.81 1.43
N VAL A 264 6.35 -7.22 1.71
CA VAL A 264 7.20 -6.58 0.69
C VAL A 264 8.36 -7.52 0.41
N ARG A 265 8.79 -7.70 -0.84
CA ARG A 265 9.96 -8.51 -1.26
C ARG A 265 10.61 -7.92 -2.50
N LEU A 266 11.86 -8.29 -2.79
CA LEU A 266 12.47 -7.96 -4.09
C LEU A 266 12.61 -9.21 -4.97
N THR A 267 12.30 -9.00 -6.24
CA THR A 267 12.73 -9.86 -7.35
C THR A 267 14.00 -9.25 -7.99
N PRO A 268 14.66 -9.91 -8.96
CA PRO A 268 15.79 -9.32 -9.68
C PRO A 268 15.48 -8.03 -10.46
N ASP A 269 14.20 -7.75 -10.67
CA ASP A 269 13.65 -6.79 -11.64
C ASP A 269 12.53 -5.91 -11.09
N ALA A 270 12.02 -6.17 -9.86
CA ALA A 270 11.00 -5.38 -9.20
C ALA A 270 11.14 -5.35 -7.67
N ILE A 271 10.68 -4.26 -7.06
CA ILE A 271 10.17 -4.27 -5.68
C ILE A 271 8.71 -4.68 -5.77
N GLU A 272 8.32 -5.72 -5.05
CA GLU A 272 6.95 -6.26 -5.02
C GLU A 272 6.37 -6.13 -3.61
N MET A 273 5.16 -5.59 -3.50
CA MET A 273 4.28 -5.81 -2.37
C MET A 273 3.23 -6.86 -2.79
N HIS A 274 3.00 -7.87 -1.96
CA HIS A 274 2.01 -8.93 -2.20
C HIS A 274 1.23 -9.16 -0.91
N GLY A 275 -0.07 -9.45 -0.99
CA GLY A 275 -0.85 -9.77 0.18
C GLY A 275 -2.03 -10.69 -0.13
N VAL A 276 -2.52 -11.36 0.91
CA VAL A 276 -3.67 -12.25 0.90
C VAL A 276 -4.71 -11.76 1.91
N SER A 277 -5.98 -11.90 1.57
CA SER A 277 -7.12 -11.62 2.46
C SER A 277 -7.93 -12.90 2.67
N ARG A 278 -8.33 -13.17 3.91
CA ARG A 278 -9.00 -14.42 4.32
C ARG A 278 -10.23 -14.13 5.20
N ASP A 279 -11.29 -14.93 4.99
CA ASP A 279 -12.58 -14.84 5.69
C ASP A 279 -13.21 -13.43 5.68
N VAL A 280 -13.04 -12.68 4.57
CA VAL A 280 -13.57 -11.31 4.46
C VAL A 280 -15.10 -11.33 4.43
N ALA A 281 -15.73 -10.60 5.34
CA ALA A 281 -17.18 -10.50 5.47
C ALA A 281 -17.62 -9.09 5.90
N GLY A 282 -18.79 -8.69 5.44
CA GLY A 282 -19.35 -7.34 5.59
C GLY A 282 -19.87 -6.84 4.24
N MET A 283 -19.03 -6.91 3.22
CA MET A 283 -19.37 -6.60 1.82
C MET A 283 -19.14 -7.81 0.92
N GLU A 284 -20.17 -8.25 0.18
CA GLU A 284 -20.03 -9.33 -0.82
C GLU A 284 -19.37 -8.75 -2.10
N VAL A 285 -18.04 -8.89 -2.21
CA VAL A 285 -17.32 -8.54 -3.45
C VAL A 285 -17.49 -9.66 -4.49
N PRO A 286 -17.91 -9.36 -5.74
CA PRO A 286 -18.11 -10.38 -6.77
C PRO A 286 -16.79 -11.06 -7.18
N ALA A 287 -16.76 -12.40 -7.20
CA ALA A 287 -15.57 -13.20 -7.50
C ALA A 287 -15.55 -13.74 -8.94
N GLY A 288 -14.35 -13.92 -9.50
CA GLY A 288 -14.13 -14.39 -10.89
C GLY A 288 -14.37 -13.30 -11.95
N GLY A 289 -14.51 -13.71 -13.22
CA GLY A 289 -14.72 -12.79 -14.34
C GLY A 289 -14.66 -13.46 -15.72
N GLY A 290 -14.71 -12.64 -16.78
CA GLY A 290 -14.33 -13.02 -18.15
C GLY A 290 -12.85 -12.75 -18.43
N ASP A 291 -12.41 -12.89 -19.69
CA ASP A 291 -11.05 -12.48 -20.11
C ASP A 291 -10.93 -10.93 -20.05
N PRO A 292 -10.20 -10.32 -19.10
CA PRO A 292 -10.29 -8.89 -18.80
C PRO A 292 -9.89 -7.99 -19.97
N LEU A 293 -10.68 -6.93 -20.22
CA LEU A 293 -10.50 -6.04 -21.38
C LEU A 293 -9.11 -5.37 -21.41
N VAL A 294 -8.51 -5.09 -20.25
CA VAL A 294 -7.15 -4.53 -20.14
C VAL A 294 -6.09 -5.37 -20.84
N THR A 295 -6.22 -6.70 -20.84
CA THR A 295 -5.26 -7.60 -21.52
C THR A 295 -5.29 -7.44 -23.04
N GLN A 296 -6.40 -6.95 -23.59
CA GLN A 296 -6.67 -6.83 -25.02
C GLN A 296 -6.30 -5.44 -25.60
N LEU A 297 -5.76 -4.55 -24.78
CA LEU A 297 -5.31 -3.21 -25.20
C LEU A 297 -4.06 -3.29 -26.10
N PRO A 298 -3.73 -2.23 -26.85
CA PRO A 298 -2.47 -2.16 -27.59
C PRO A 298 -1.25 -2.28 -26.66
N ALA A 299 -0.21 -3.03 -27.07
CA ALA A 299 0.99 -3.28 -26.27
C ALA A 299 1.80 -2.03 -25.89
N ASP A 300 1.59 -0.89 -26.56
CA ASP A 300 2.22 0.41 -26.28
C ASP A 300 1.37 1.33 -25.39
N THR A 301 0.29 0.82 -24.79
CA THR A 301 -0.55 1.57 -23.84
C THR A 301 0.27 1.99 -22.62
N ALA A 302 0.39 3.30 -22.39
CA ALA A 302 1.25 3.88 -21.37
C ALA A 302 0.59 3.99 -19.99
N VAL A 303 -0.74 4.07 -19.91
CA VAL A 303 -1.49 3.91 -18.64
C VAL A 303 -2.70 3.04 -18.92
N ALA A 304 -2.94 2.04 -18.08
CA ALA A 304 -4.16 1.26 -18.09
C ALA A 304 -4.75 1.14 -16.68
N LEU A 305 -6.08 1.13 -16.60
CA LEU A 305 -6.83 0.76 -15.40
C LEU A 305 -7.96 -0.18 -15.81
N SER A 306 -8.25 -1.22 -15.03
CA SER A 306 -9.37 -2.16 -15.25
C SER A 306 -10.16 -2.38 -13.97
N VAL A 307 -11.47 -2.58 -14.11
CA VAL A 307 -12.38 -3.05 -13.07
C VAL A 307 -13.34 -4.06 -13.70
N GLU A 308 -13.41 -5.26 -13.12
CA GLU A 308 -14.27 -6.37 -13.55
C GLU A 308 -15.43 -6.58 -12.56
N ASN A 309 -16.57 -7.09 -13.05
CA ASN A 309 -17.83 -7.22 -12.31
C ASN A 309 -18.31 -5.87 -11.71
N GLY A 310 -18.08 -4.76 -12.43
CA GLY A 310 -18.36 -3.40 -11.95
C GLY A 310 -19.85 -3.15 -11.66
N SER A 311 -20.72 -3.76 -12.47
CA SER A 311 -22.17 -3.80 -12.29
C SER A 311 -22.57 -4.46 -10.97
N GLU A 312 -22.17 -5.71 -10.74
CA GLU A 312 -22.46 -6.44 -9.50
C GLU A 312 -21.81 -5.77 -8.27
N THR A 313 -20.64 -5.14 -8.45
CA THR A 313 -19.92 -4.43 -7.39
C THR A 313 -20.64 -3.14 -6.97
N VAL A 314 -21.25 -2.41 -7.93
CA VAL A 314 -22.13 -1.27 -7.63
C VAL A 314 -23.42 -1.72 -6.94
N GLN A 315 -24.09 -2.75 -7.44
CA GLN A 315 -25.30 -3.29 -6.83
C GLN A 315 -25.04 -3.80 -5.40
N ALA A 316 -23.91 -4.47 -5.15
CA ALA A 316 -23.51 -4.94 -3.83
C ALA A 316 -23.23 -3.79 -2.85
N MET A 317 -22.50 -2.75 -3.28
CA MET A 317 -22.32 -1.53 -2.47
C MET A 317 -23.64 -0.81 -2.20
N TRP A 318 -24.52 -0.71 -3.20
CA TRP A 318 -25.81 -0.03 -3.04
C TRP A 318 -26.73 -0.79 -2.06
N ASP A 319 -26.85 -2.11 -2.20
CA ASP A 319 -27.60 -2.96 -1.27
C ASP A 319 -26.98 -2.91 0.14
N TYR A 320 -25.64 -2.87 0.27
CA TYR A 320 -24.96 -2.69 1.55
C TYR A 320 -25.37 -1.38 2.23
N TYR A 321 -25.05 -0.22 1.62
CA TYR A 321 -25.32 1.09 2.22
C TYR A 321 -26.82 1.37 2.39
N SER A 322 -27.72 0.72 1.61
CA SER A 322 -29.17 0.83 1.78
C SER A 322 -29.73 0.27 3.09
N GLN A 323 -28.94 -0.49 3.86
CA GLN A 323 -29.39 -1.03 5.15
C GLN A 323 -29.45 0.05 6.23
N ASP A 324 -28.46 0.93 6.28
CA ASP A 324 -28.29 1.93 7.34
C ASP A 324 -28.38 3.39 6.86
N TYR A 325 -28.02 3.67 5.60
CA TYR A 325 -27.97 5.03 4.99
C TYR A 325 -29.04 5.24 3.90
N ALA A 326 -30.21 4.61 4.07
CA ALA A 326 -31.29 4.61 3.08
C ALA A 326 -31.88 6.00 2.77
N GLU A 327 -31.88 6.94 3.73
CA GLU A 327 -32.39 8.30 3.50
C GLU A 327 -31.35 9.13 2.72
N GLU A 328 -30.07 9.00 3.06
CA GLU A 328 -28.93 9.64 2.39
C GLU A 328 -28.73 9.15 0.94
N LEU A 329 -28.82 7.84 0.69
CA LEU A 329 -28.80 7.29 -0.67
C LEU A 329 -29.99 7.78 -1.51
N GLN A 330 -31.18 7.93 -0.91
CA GLN A 330 -32.34 8.48 -1.62
C GLN A 330 -32.17 9.97 -1.90
N GLU A 331 -31.59 10.77 -1.00
CA GLU A 331 -31.26 12.17 -1.30
C GLU A 331 -30.20 12.29 -2.42
N ALA A 332 -29.22 11.37 -2.47
CA ALA A 332 -28.24 11.28 -3.56
C ALA A 332 -28.89 10.86 -4.90
N ALA A 333 -29.80 9.89 -4.89
CA ALA A 333 -30.54 9.44 -6.07
C ALA A 333 -31.49 10.54 -6.60
N ASP A 334 -32.24 11.22 -5.73
CA ASP A 334 -33.10 12.36 -6.09
C ASP A 334 -32.28 13.52 -6.69
N ALA A 335 -31.06 13.75 -6.19
CA ALA A 335 -30.14 14.74 -6.75
C ALA A 335 -29.56 14.33 -8.11
N ALA A 336 -29.28 13.03 -8.30
CA ALA A 336 -28.84 12.47 -9.57
C ALA A 336 -29.96 12.53 -10.63
N GLU A 337 -31.22 12.19 -10.29
CA GLU A 337 -32.37 12.28 -11.20
C GLU A 337 -32.60 13.74 -11.65
N ALA A 338 -32.33 14.71 -10.77
CA ALA A 338 -32.45 16.14 -11.09
C ALA A 338 -31.44 16.64 -12.14
N GLU A 339 -30.24 16.03 -12.23
CA GLU A 339 -29.24 16.31 -13.27
C GLU A 339 -29.36 15.37 -14.49
N GLY A 340 -30.05 14.22 -14.36
CA GLY A 340 -30.44 13.34 -15.46
C GLY A 340 -30.00 11.88 -15.36
N PHE A 341 -29.55 11.41 -14.19
CA PHE A 341 -29.06 10.06 -13.94
C PHE A 341 -29.98 9.26 -13.02
N VAL A 342 -30.10 7.96 -13.24
CA VAL A 342 -30.85 7.00 -12.43
C VAL A 342 -29.84 6.13 -11.68
N LEU A 343 -29.80 6.22 -10.35
CA LEU A 343 -28.88 5.43 -9.51
C LEU A 343 -29.65 4.27 -8.83
N PRO A 344 -29.05 3.07 -8.69
CA PRO A 344 -27.69 2.71 -9.11
C PRO A 344 -27.54 2.39 -10.61
N ASP A 345 -28.64 2.11 -11.33
CA ASP A 345 -28.70 1.56 -12.69
C ASP A 345 -27.67 2.15 -13.69
N ASP A 346 -27.51 3.47 -13.72
CA ASP A 346 -26.63 4.14 -14.69
C ASP A 346 -25.13 4.06 -14.31
N LEU A 347 -24.79 3.79 -13.04
CA LEU A 347 -23.43 3.44 -12.63
C LEU A 347 -23.12 1.98 -12.95
N GLU A 348 -24.10 1.08 -12.79
CA GLU A 348 -23.97 -0.32 -13.22
C GLU A 348 -23.69 -0.40 -14.72
N VAL A 349 -24.41 0.39 -15.54
CA VAL A 349 -24.15 0.50 -16.98
C VAL A 349 -22.78 1.13 -17.28
N ALA A 350 -22.31 2.07 -16.47
CA ALA A 350 -21.05 2.79 -16.68
C ALA A 350 -19.78 2.05 -16.18
N LEU A 351 -19.91 1.00 -15.37
CA LEU A 351 -18.81 0.10 -15.00
C LEU A 351 -18.94 -1.31 -15.62
N GLY A 352 -20.16 -1.76 -15.93
CA GLY A 352 -20.42 -2.96 -16.71
C GLY A 352 -19.87 -4.27 -16.12
N ASP A 353 -19.78 -5.29 -16.95
CA ASP A 353 -19.20 -6.60 -16.60
C ASP A 353 -17.66 -6.52 -16.56
N SER A 354 -17.09 -5.60 -17.34
CA SER A 354 -15.65 -5.32 -17.49
C SER A 354 -15.49 -3.90 -18.03
N MET A 355 -14.68 -3.06 -17.38
CA MET A 355 -14.38 -1.69 -17.81
C MET A 355 -12.89 -1.43 -17.74
N THR A 356 -12.32 -0.89 -18.81
CA THR A 356 -10.94 -0.42 -18.83
C THR A 356 -10.80 1.01 -19.38
N LEU A 357 -9.90 1.77 -18.75
CA LEU A 357 -9.39 3.06 -19.23
C LEU A 357 -7.98 2.85 -19.80
N ALA A 358 -7.75 3.29 -21.02
CA ALA A 358 -6.48 3.18 -21.73
C ALA A 358 -5.95 4.55 -22.15
N VAL A 359 -4.66 4.79 -21.95
CA VAL A 359 -3.94 6.00 -22.36
C VAL A 359 -2.74 5.62 -23.22
N GLY A 360 -2.69 6.12 -24.46
CA GLY A 360 -1.61 5.84 -25.40
C GLY A 360 -0.34 6.67 -25.15
N PRO A 361 0.80 6.27 -25.72
CA PRO A 361 2.11 6.80 -25.34
C PRO A 361 2.32 8.26 -25.79
N ASP A 362 1.65 8.68 -26.87
CA ASP A 362 1.68 10.05 -27.38
C ASP A 362 0.87 11.06 -26.54
N ILE A 363 0.24 10.65 -25.42
CA ILE A 363 -0.55 11.54 -24.54
C ILE A 363 0.22 12.80 -24.13
N VAL A 364 1.52 12.65 -23.89
CA VAL A 364 2.45 13.72 -23.52
C VAL A 364 2.63 14.74 -24.65
N GLY A 365 2.75 14.26 -25.89
CA GLY A 365 2.80 15.11 -27.08
C GLY A 365 1.47 15.80 -27.35
N ALA A 366 0.35 15.09 -27.20
CA ALA A 366 -0.99 15.63 -27.40
C ALA A 366 -1.31 16.74 -26.38
N VAL A 367 -1.09 16.49 -25.08
CA VAL A 367 -1.33 17.46 -23.99
C VAL A 367 -0.45 18.71 -24.14
N THR A 368 0.83 18.57 -24.45
CA THR A 368 1.74 19.72 -24.64
C THR A 368 1.49 20.48 -25.96
N GLY A 369 0.87 19.82 -26.94
CA GLY A 369 0.43 20.43 -28.20
C GLY A 369 -0.87 21.24 -28.10
N MET A 370 -1.63 21.14 -26.99
CA MET A 370 -2.96 21.74 -26.89
C MET A 370 -2.97 23.27 -27.04
N SER A 371 -3.87 23.75 -27.91
CA SER A 371 -4.10 25.17 -28.13
C SER A 371 -5.05 25.74 -27.07
N GLN A 372 -4.54 26.60 -26.18
CA GLN A 372 -5.35 27.39 -25.23
C GLN A 372 -6.35 28.39 -25.89
N THR A 373 -6.49 28.37 -27.22
CA THR A 373 -7.38 29.26 -27.98
C THR A 373 -8.27 28.54 -29.00
N ASP A 374 -8.20 27.21 -29.09
CA ASP A 374 -9.16 26.42 -29.86
C ASP A 374 -10.29 25.93 -28.94
N PRO A 375 -11.58 26.11 -29.29
CA PRO A 375 -12.70 25.62 -28.49
C PRO A 375 -13.11 24.17 -28.80
N GLY A 376 -12.40 23.46 -29.69
CA GLY A 376 -12.64 22.03 -29.93
C GLY A 376 -12.19 21.15 -28.76
N VAL A 377 -12.77 19.95 -28.66
CA VAL A 377 -12.21 18.87 -27.83
C VAL A 377 -10.85 18.46 -28.45
N PRO A 378 -9.76 18.34 -27.67
CA PRO A 378 -8.49 17.87 -28.19
C PRO A 378 -8.58 16.39 -28.57
N GLU A 379 -7.99 16.03 -29.71
CA GLU A 379 -7.70 14.63 -30.06
C GLU A 379 -6.60 14.13 -29.11
N LEU A 380 -6.99 13.37 -28.07
CA LEU A 380 -6.09 12.74 -27.11
C LEU A 380 -6.13 11.22 -27.30
N PRO A 381 -4.98 10.51 -27.18
CA PRO A 381 -4.96 9.06 -27.14
C PRO A 381 -5.42 8.58 -25.75
N VAL A 382 -6.71 8.74 -25.48
CA VAL A 382 -7.41 8.25 -24.29
C VAL A 382 -8.69 7.57 -24.77
N ALA A 383 -8.88 6.34 -24.31
CA ALA A 383 -10.06 5.52 -24.59
C ALA A 383 -10.63 4.93 -23.30
N TYR A 384 -11.95 4.77 -23.30
CA TYR A 384 -12.71 4.01 -22.32
C TYR A 384 -13.36 2.85 -23.07
N ARG A 385 -13.25 1.62 -22.57
CA ARG A 385 -13.80 0.42 -23.20
C ARG A 385 -14.53 -0.41 -22.15
N VAL A 386 -15.79 -0.74 -22.38
CA VAL A 386 -16.67 -1.40 -21.39
C VAL A 386 -17.55 -2.47 -22.05
N THR A 387 -17.73 -3.61 -21.37
CA THR A 387 -18.75 -4.62 -21.71
C THR A 387 -20.00 -4.34 -20.88
N THR A 388 -21.12 -3.98 -21.53
CA THR A 388 -22.34 -3.46 -20.85
C THR A 388 -23.58 -3.49 -21.76
N ASP A 389 -24.72 -3.00 -21.31
CA ASP A 389 -25.83 -2.62 -22.19
C ASP A 389 -25.43 -1.39 -23.03
N THR A 390 -24.88 -1.65 -24.21
CA THR A 390 -24.36 -0.60 -25.10
C THR A 390 -25.48 0.24 -25.73
N GLU A 391 -26.75 -0.20 -25.73
CA GLU A 391 -27.88 0.64 -26.12
C GLU A 391 -28.15 1.68 -25.02
N ARG A 392 -28.27 1.27 -23.74
CA ARG A 392 -28.47 2.20 -22.60
C ARG A 392 -27.27 3.13 -22.40
N ALA A 393 -26.03 2.63 -22.50
CA ALA A 393 -24.83 3.47 -22.40
C ALA A 393 -24.78 4.54 -23.50
N GLN A 394 -25.20 4.22 -24.72
CA GLN A 394 -25.33 5.21 -25.79
C GLN A 394 -26.48 6.19 -25.56
N GLU A 395 -27.62 5.77 -25.00
CA GLU A 395 -28.68 6.70 -24.59
C GLU A 395 -28.16 7.70 -23.55
N LEU A 396 -27.48 7.23 -22.50
CA LEU A 396 -26.89 8.07 -21.45
C LEU A 396 -25.94 9.15 -21.96
N LEU A 397 -25.03 8.80 -22.86
CA LEU A 397 -24.12 9.74 -23.50
C LEU A 397 -24.87 10.80 -24.32
N ASN A 398 -25.94 10.42 -25.01
CA ASN A 398 -26.75 11.35 -25.80
C ASN A 398 -27.63 12.26 -24.93
N GLU A 399 -28.21 11.74 -23.85
CA GLU A 399 -29.02 12.51 -22.89
C GLU A 399 -28.16 13.55 -22.16
N ASN A 400 -26.94 13.19 -21.76
CA ASN A 400 -25.97 14.08 -21.11
C ASN A 400 -25.13 14.94 -22.09
N GLY A 401 -25.40 14.88 -23.39
CA GLY A 401 -24.74 15.72 -24.40
C GLY A 401 -23.29 15.37 -24.75
N LEU A 402 -22.79 14.22 -24.29
CA LEU A 402 -21.48 13.64 -24.62
C LEU A 402 -21.49 12.80 -25.92
N GLY A 403 -22.67 12.61 -26.51
CA GLY A 403 -22.89 11.80 -27.72
C GLY A 403 -22.28 12.36 -29.02
N ALA A 404 -22.85 11.92 -30.14
CA ALA A 404 -22.22 12.00 -31.47
C ALA A 404 -21.78 13.43 -31.87
N GLY A 405 -20.45 13.65 -31.85
CA GLY A 405 -19.81 14.93 -32.17
C GLY A 405 -19.05 15.58 -31.01
N MET A 406 -19.15 15.04 -29.79
CA MET A 406 -18.25 15.33 -28.67
C MET A 406 -17.23 14.21 -28.46
N LEU A 407 -17.70 12.96 -28.44
CA LEU A 407 -16.87 11.76 -28.42
C LEU A 407 -16.97 10.98 -29.75
N VAL A 408 -15.92 10.24 -30.06
CA VAL A 408 -15.99 9.06 -30.92
C VAL A 408 -16.57 7.92 -30.10
N SER A 409 -17.44 7.12 -30.71
CA SER A 409 -18.00 5.90 -30.11
C SER A 409 -18.00 4.77 -31.13
N ARG A 410 -17.77 3.55 -30.65
CA ARG A 410 -17.70 2.33 -31.44
C ARG A 410 -18.28 1.17 -30.61
N ASP A 411 -19.14 0.37 -31.23
CA ASP A 411 -19.84 -0.76 -30.61
C ASP A 411 -19.43 -2.05 -31.34
N ASP A 412 -18.90 -3.02 -30.60
CA ASP A 412 -18.46 -4.33 -31.08
C ASP A 412 -19.05 -5.43 -30.16
N ASP A 413 -20.19 -6.00 -30.58
CA ASP A 413 -20.87 -7.19 -30.00
C ASP A 413 -21.10 -7.14 -28.47
N GLY A 414 -21.50 -5.97 -27.94
CA GLY A 414 -21.75 -5.75 -26.51
C GLY A 414 -20.60 -5.05 -25.76
N THR A 415 -19.49 -4.77 -26.44
CA THR A 415 -18.43 -3.90 -25.94
C THR A 415 -18.53 -2.50 -26.57
N LEU A 416 -18.65 -1.46 -25.75
CA LEU A 416 -18.64 -0.05 -26.16
C LEU A 416 -17.25 0.54 -25.93
N THR A 417 -16.62 1.08 -26.98
CA THR A 417 -15.37 1.86 -26.90
C THR A 417 -15.67 3.34 -27.20
N LEU A 418 -15.18 4.23 -26.34
CA LEU A 418 -15.35 5.68 -26.40
C LEU A 418 -13.99 6.39 -26.36
N GLY A 419 -13.88 7.56 -26.96
CA GLY A 419 -12.67 8.38 -26.86
C GLY A 419 -12.76 9.70 -27.63
N THR A 420 -11.63 10.40 -27.73
CA THR A 420 -11.55 11.69 -28.46
C THR A 420 -10.80 11.60 -29.79
N ASP A 421 -9.84 10.66 -29.92
CA ASP A 421 -9.18 10.33 -31.17
C ASP A 421 -9.81 9.07 -31.81
N GLN A 422 -10.20 9.16 -33.08
CA GLN A 422 -10.83 8.06 -33.81
C GLN A 422 -9.89 6.87 -34.04
N ALA A 423 -8.62 7.13 -34.35
CA ALA A 423 -7.66 6.08 -34.64
C ALA A 423 -7.23 5.34 -33.37
N TYR A 424 -7.16 6.03 -32.23
CA TYR A 424 -6.92 5.38 -30.93
C TYR A 424 -8.13 4.56 -30.46
N VAL A 425 -9.36 5.05 -30.65
CA VAL A 425 -10.59 4.27 -30.39
C VAL A 425 -10.65 3.01 -31.26
N ASP A 426 -10.36 3.12 -32.57
CA ASP A 426 -10.32 1.96 -33.46
C ASP A 426 -9.22 0.97 -33.04
N ALA A 427 -8.01 1.43 -32.68
CA ALA A 427 -6.93 0.55 -32.22
C ALA A 427 -7.27 -0.19 -30.90
N VAL A 428 -7.86 0.52 -29.93
CA VAL A 428 -8.27 -0.05 -28.63
C VAL A 428 -9.46 -1.01 -28.75
N ALA A 429 -10.35 -0.81 -29.74
CA ALA A 429 -11.46 -1.71 -30.02
C ALA A 429 -11.04 -2.95 -30.84
N GLU A 430 -10.14 -2.79 -31.83
CA GLU A 430 -9.77 -3.87 -32.77
C GLU A 430 -8.74 -4.84 -32.22
N GLY A 431 -7.83 -4.40 -31.34
CA GLY A 431 -6.75 -5.25 -30.82
C GLY A 431 -5.81 -5.81 -31.89
N GLU A 432 -5.69 -5.15 -33.06
CA GLU A 432 -4.80 -5.59 -34.14
C GLU A 432 -3.31 -5.34 -33.79
N GLY A 433 -2.63 -6.34 -33.26
CA GLY A 433 -1.19 -6.29 -33.04
C GLY A 433 -0.68 -7.32 -32.03
N ASP A 434 0.41 -6.97 -31.37
CA ASP A 434 0.79 -7.54 -30.09
C ASP A 434 -0.03 -6.82 -28.99
N THR A 435 -0.51 -7.55 -27.98
CA THR A 435 -1.43 -7.00 -26.95
C THR A 435 -0.69 -6.57 -25.68
N LEU A 436 -1.34 -5.76 -24.84
CA LEU A 436 -0.82 -5.40 -23.52
C LEU A 436 -0.65 -6.64 -22.63
N GLY A 437 -1.58 -7.61 -22.70
CA GLY A 437 -1.46 -8.90 -22.00
C GLY A 437 -0.28 -9.76 -22.47
N ASP A 438 0.18 -9.59 -23.71
CA ASP A 438 1.38 -10.24 -24.26
C ASP A 438 2.69 -9.46 -24.01
N SER A 439 2.64 -8.27 -23.38
CA SER A 439 3.80 -7.39 -23.21
C SER A 439 4.72 -7.81 -22.06
N ASP A 440 6.03 -7.93 -22.33
CA ASP A 440 7.08 -8.24 -21.35
C ASP A 440 7.22 -7.17 -20.23
N LEU A 441 6.72 -5.94 -20.44
CA LEU A 441 6.69 -4.90 -19.41
C LEU A 441 5.44 -5.02 -18.52
N PHE A 442 4.27 -5.22 -19.14
CA PHE A 442 3.00 -5.37 -18.43
C PHE A 442 2.98 -6.65 -17.58
N THR A 443 3.38 -7.79 -18.14
CA THR A 443 3.40 -9.09 -17.43
C THR A 443 4.43 -9.15 -16.29
N ARG A 444 5.47 -8.31 -16.32
CA ARG A 444 6.33 -8.07 -15.15
C ARG A 444 5.64 -7.17 -14.12
N ALA A 445 4.99 -6.09 -14.53
CA ALA A 445 4.37 -5.13 -13.61
C ALA A 445 3.06 -5.60 -12.95
N VAL A 446 2.24 -6.36 -13.66
CA VAL A 446 0.90 -6.79 -13.22
C VAL A 446 0.90 -8.30 -13.06
N ALA A 447 0.64 -8.79 -11.84
CA ALA A 447 0.45 -10.22 -11.59
C ALA A 447 -0.95 -10.66 -12.00
N ASP A 448 -1.10 -11.90 -12.47
CA ASP A 448 -2.39 -12.59 -12.64
C ASP A 448 -3.46 -11.79 -13.43
N ALA A 449 -3.03 -10.96 -14.39
CA ALA A 449 -3.86 -9.97 -15.09
C ALA A 449 -5.03 -10.55 -15.91
N SER A 450 -5.08 -11.86 -16.11
CA SER A 450 -6.21 -12.58 -16.72
C SER A 450 -7.29 -13.03 -15.72
N GLU A 451 -7.01 -12.93 -14.42
CA GLU A 451 -7.89 -13.33 -13.31
C GLU A 451 -8.13 -12.16 -12.32
N ALA A 452 -7.46 -11.03 -12.53
CA ALA A 452 -7.53 -9.83 -11.68
C ALA A 452 -8.82 -9.02 -11.90
N GLN A 453 -9.59 -8.85 -10.82
CA GLN A 453 -10.80 -8.02 -10.77
C GLN A 453 -10.49 -6.52 -10.80
N SER A 454 -9.33 -6.10 -10.32
CA SER A 454 -8.82 -4.75 -10.58
C SER A 454 -7.39 -4.82 -11.10
N THR A 455 -7.05 -3.90 -11.99
CA THR A 455 -5.70 -3.76 -12.55
C THR A 455 -5.35 -2.29 -12.68
N PHE A 456 -4.12 -1.94 -12.35
CA PHE A 456 -3.48 -0.67 -12.71
C PHE A 456 -2.13 -0.94 -13.37
N PHE A 457 -1.81 -0.19 -14.41
CA PHE A 457 -0.52 -0.22 -15.08
C PHE A 457 -0.12 1.19 -15.52
N LEU A 458 1.17 1.51 -15.35
CA LEU A 458 1.81 2.74 -15.79
C LEU A 458 3.18 2.38 -16.35
N ASP A 459 3.37 2.56 -17.66
CA ASP A 459 4.70 2.77 -18.25
C ASP A 459 5.17 4.17 -17.85
N VAL A 460 6.31 4.25 -17.18
CA VAL A 460 6.85 5.47 -16.59
C VAL A 460 7.62 6.30 -17.64
N SER A 461 8.22 5.65 -18.65
CA SER A 461 9.16 6.29 -19.57
C SER A 461 8.57 7.43 -20.42
N PRO A 462 7.32 7.38 -20.91
CA PRO A 462 6.67 8.53 -21.56
C PRO A 462 6.63 9.80 -20.69
N PHE A 463 6.60 9.65 -19.35
CA PHE A 463 6.37 10.74 -18.40
C PHE A 463 7.65 11.32 -17.77
N GLU A 464 8.82 10.69 -17.97
CA GLU A 464 10.15 11.09 -17.50
C GLU A 464 10.38 12.62 -17.52
N GLN A 465 10.08 13.24 -18.67
CA GLN A 465 10.31 14.67 -18.92
C GLN A 465 9.53 15.63 -18.00
N PHE A 466 8.54 15.14 -17.23
CA PHE A 466 7.78 15.95 -16.27
C PHE A 466 8.26 15.82 -14.84
N TYR A 467 8.62 14.61 -14.37
CA TYR A 467 8.97 14.39 -12.97
C TYR A 467 10.48 14.52 -12.71
N LEU A 468 11.35 14.02 -13.61
CA LEU A 468 12.81 14.10 -13.46
C LEU A 468 13.36 15.53 -13.29
N PRO A 469 12.80 16.58 -13.94
CA PRO A 469 13.24 17.96 -13.70
C PRO A 469 12.79 18.56 -12.36
N GLN A 470 11.85 17.92 -11.66
CA GLN A 470 11.38 18.33 -10.32
C GLN A 470 12.21 17.69 -9.21
N VAL A 471 12.69 16.47 -9.42
CA VAL A 471 13.68 15.81 -8.56
C VAL A 471 14.97 16.64 -8.59
N THR A 472 15.34 17.23 -7.46
CA THR A 472 16.51 18.13 -7.37
C THR A 472 17.81 17.38 -7.11
N ASP A 473 17.77 16.31 -6.31
CA ASP A 473 18.91 15.43 -6.11
C ASP A 473 19.33 14.72 -7.41
N GLU A 474 20.62 14.42 -7.55
CA GLU A 474 21.18 13.82 -8.77
C GLU A 474 21.11 12.30 -8.76
N LYS A 475 21.24 11.64 -7.60
CA LYS A 475 21.11 10.18 -7.48
C LYS A 475 19.66 9.75 -7.64
N ALA A 476 18.75 10.39 -6.89
CA ALA A 476 17.33 10.07 -6.94
C ALA A 476 16.78 10.25 -8.37
N ARG A 477 17.27 11.25 -9.12
CA ARG A 477 16.90 11.42 -10.53
C ARG A 477 17.38 10.24 -11.38
N THR A 478 18.65 9.82 -11.27
CA THR A 478 19.17 8.71 -12.07
C THR A 478 18.61 7.33 -11.67
N ALA A 479 18.23 7.12 -10.41
CA ALA A 479 17.45 5.95 -10.02
C ALA A 479 16.03 5.96 -10.64
N LEU A 480 15.39 7.13 -10.73
CA LEU A 480 14.08 7.31 -11.36
C LEU A 480 14.13 7.43 -12.90
N GLU A 481 15.32 7.58 -13.50
CA GLU A 481 15.62 7.37 -14.94
C GLU A 481 15.70 5.87 -15.29
N LYS A 482 15.45 4.99 -14.32
CA LYS A 482 15.58 3.53 -14.44
C LYS A 482 14.39 2.71 -13.93
N LEU A 483 13.29 3.37 -13.58
CA LEU A 483 12.00 2.71 -13.42
C LEU A 483 11.30 2.63 -14.78
N ALA A 484 10.89 1.44 -15.19
CA ALA A 484 10.16 1.24 -16.44
C ALA A 484 8.65 1.23 -16.22
N ALA A 485 8.16 0.59 -15.14
CA ALA A 485 6.72 0.54 -14.87
C ALA A 485 6.36 0.51 -13.38
N VAL A 486 5.12 0.91 -13.11
CA VAL A 486 4.40 0.57 -11.88
C VAL A 486 3.16 -0.22 -12.27
N GLY A 487 2.87 -1.31 -11.57
CA GLY A 487 1.67 -2.11 -11.79
C GLY A 487 1.03 -2.55 -10.47
N ALA A 488 -0.27 -2.80 -10.50
CA ALA A 488 -1.00 -3.41 -9.40
C ALA A 488 -2.15 -4.29 -9.93
N SER A 489 -2.48 -5.34 -9.19
CA SER A 489 -3.59 -6.25 -9.46
C SER A 489 -4.22 -6.78 -8.18
N SER A 490 -5.52 -7.05 -8.20
CA SER A 490 -6.25 -7.74 -7.14
C SER A 490 -7.15 -8.83 -7.71
N VAL A 491 -7.12 -10.02 -7.09
CA VAL A 491 -7.96 -11.19 -7.41
C VAL A 491 -8.87 -11.48 -6.21
N VAL A 492 -10.14 -11.80 -6.45
CA VAL A 492 -11.09 -12.24 -5.42
C VAL A 492 -11.60 -13.65 -5.76
N GLU A 493 -11.47 -14.57 -4.81
CA GLU A 493 -11.81 -16.00 -4.91
C GLU A 493 -13.29 -16.26 -4.54
N GLU A 494 -13.83 -17.43 -4.91
CA GLU A 494 -15.17 -17.87 -4.48
C GLU A 494 -15.24 -18.04 -2.95
N GLY A 495 -15.61 -16.97 -2.24
CA GLY A 495 -15.77 -16.96 -0.78
C GLY A 495 -15.48 -15.64 -0.09
N GLY A 496 -14.91 -14.64 -0.78
CA GLY A 496 -14.47 -13.36 -0.20
C GLY A 496 -12.98 -13.33 0.17
N ASP A 497 -12.34 -14.50 0.17
CA ASP A 497 -10.89 -14.63 0.13
C ASP A 497 -10.30 -13.98 -1.14
N GLY A 498 -9.03 -13.59 -1.12
CA GLY A 498 -8.38 -12.98 -2.28
C GLY A 498 -6.90 -12.70 -2.10
N HIS A 499 -6.28 -12.14 -3.13
CA HIS A 499 -4.90 -11.67 -3.08
C HIS A 499 -4.67 -10.42 -3.93
N PHE A 500 -3.68 -9.62 -3.55
CA PHE A 500 -3.24 -8.47 -4.32
C PHE A 500 -1.72 -8.49 -4.54
N THR A 501 -1.28 -7.82 -5.60
CA THR A 501 0.14 -7.59 -5.88
C THR A 501 0.33 -6.17 -6.42
N MET A 502 1.37 -5.47 -5.98
CA MET A 502 1.84 -4.21 -6.54
C MET A 502 3.33 -4.32 -6.82
N ARG A 503 3.80 -3.83 -7.97
CA ARG A 503 5.21 -3.86 -8.36
C ARG A 503 5.70 -2.51 -8.84
N ILE A 504 6.91 -2.16 -8.43
CA ILE A 504 7.73 -1.09 -9.01
C ILE A 504 8.86 -1.78 -9.78
N VAL A 505 8.80 -1.68 -11.11
CA VAL A 505 9.60 -2.48 -12.05
C VAL A 505 10.77 -1.67 -12.62
N ALA A 506 11.96 -2.25 -12.57
CA ALA A 506 13.17 -1.72 -13.17
C ALA A 506 13.22 -1.94 -14.69
N ASP A 507 13.91 -1.02 -15.37
CA ASP A 507 14.25 -1.09 -16.79
C ASP A 507 15.24 -2.24 -17.09
N GLU A 508 15.08 -2.89 -18.25
CA GLU A 508 16.01 -3.95 -18.68
C GLU A 508 17.25 -3.35 -19.35
N GLN A 509 18.46 -3.77 -18.94
CA GLN A 509 19.70 -3.31 -19.56
C GLN A 509 20.11 -4.17 -20.79
N GLU A 510 20.39 -3.52 -21.92
CA GLU A 510 20.96 -4.09 -23.16
C GLU A 510 22.37 -4.72 -23.02
#